data_AF-A0A945DTA9-F1
#
_entry.id   AF-A0A945DTA9-F1
#
_cell.length_a   1.000
_cell.length_b   1.000
_cell.length_c   1.000
_cell.angle_alpha   90.00
_cell.angle_beta   90.00
_cell.angle_gamma   90.00
#
_symmetry.space_group_name_H-M   'P 1'
#
loop_
_entity.id
_entity.type
_entity.pdbx_description
1 polymer ?
#
loop_
_entity_poly.entity_id
_entity_poly.type
_entity_poly.pdbx_seq_one_letter_code
_entity_poly.pdbx_strand_id
1 'polypeptide(L)' 'MSDPSADIAKVLISEEEIRRRVGENFIVGLRYTVDEGMADGLNFGDCVEIAQAFEAGGTIDFFNANYGRMDTVRGLS' A
#
# COMPACT_ATOMS: atom_id res chain seq x y z
N MET A 1 -0.61 6.69 -18.28
CA MET A 1 -0.12 5.97 -17.08
C MET A 1 0.50 7.00 -16.17
N SER A 2 0.02 7.14 -14.93
CA SER A 2 0.71 7.99 -13.93
C SER A 2 2.07 7.38 -13.60
N ASP A 3 3.02 8.23 -13.24
CA ASP A 3 4.35 7.81 -12.80
C ASP A 3 4.21 7.15 -11.40
N PRO A 4 4.47 5.83 -11.27
CA PRO A 4 4.32 5.13 -10.00
C PRO A 4 5.22 5.72 -8.90
N SER A 5 6.38 6.25 -9.26
CA SER A 5 7.33 6.82 -8.30
C SER A 5 6.79 8.10 -7.66
N ALA A 6 6.07 8.93 -8.43
CA ALA A 6 5.45 10.15 -7.93
C ALA A 6 4.27 9.85 -6.99
N ASP A 7 3.56 8.75 -7.21
CA ASP A 7 2.45 8.33 -6.36
C ASP A 7 2.95 7.73 -5.03
N ILE A 8 4.00 6.91 -5.06
CA ILE A 8 4.68 6.40 -3.85
C ILE A 8 5.21 7.54 -2.99
N ALA A 9 5.86 8.53 -3.60
CA ALA A 9 6.42 9.68 -2.88
C ALA A 9 5.34 10.46 -2.10
N LYS A 10 4.13 10.62 -2.65
CA LYS A 10 3.02 11.28 -1.95
C LYS A 10 2.58 10.51 -0.71
N VAL A 11 2.53 9.17 -0.82
CA VAL A 11 2.13 8.32 0.30
C VAL A 11 3.17 8.39 1.41
N LEU A 12 4.46 8.28 1.07
CA LEU A 12 5.55 8.41 2.03
C LEU A 12 5.51 9.74 2.81
N ILE A 13 5.33 10.87 2.10
CA ILE A 13 5.19 12.19 2.73
C ILE A 13 4.00 12.22 3.71
N SER A 14 2.88 11.58 3.35
CA SER A 14 1.70 11.52 4.21
C SER A 14 1.94 10.68 5.46
N GLU A 15 2.60 9.52 5.32
CA GLU A 15 2.93 8.64 6.44
C GLU A 15 3.89 9.30 7.42
N GLU A 16 4.89 10.03 6.92
CA GLU A 16 5.82 10.82 7.72
C GLU A 16 5.08 11.87 8.57
N GLU A 17 4.13 12.60 7.97
CA GLU A 17 3.36 13.61 8.69
C GLU A 17 2.39 12.99 9.70
N ILE A 18 1.79 11.83 9.37
CA ILE A 18 0.99 11.06 10.33
C ILE A 18 1.87 10.66 11.52
N ARG A 19 3.03 10.04 11.25
CA ARG A 19 3.99 9.60 12.27
C ARG A 19 4.43 10.76 13.16
N ARG A 20 4.72 11.93 12.57
CA ARG A 20 5.09 13.14 13.30
C ARG A 20 4.00 13.61 14.28
N ARG A 21 2.73 13.42 13.93
CA ARG A 21 1.59 13.85 14.77
C ARG A 21 1.23 12.84 15.86
N VAL A 22 1.31 11.55 15.58
CA VAL A 22 0.89 10.49 16.51
C VAL A 22 2.01 10.01 17.44
N GLY A 23 3.28 10.26 17.05
CA GLY A 23 4.46 9.82 17.79
C GLY A 23 4.82 8.34 17.57
N GLU A 24 5.91 7.90 18.18
CA GLU A 24 6.46 6.54 18.01
C GLU A 24 5.63 5.46 18.72
N ASN A 25 4.88 5.81 19.76
CA ASN A 25 4.11 4.84 20.56
C ASN A 25 2.77 4.45 19.93
N PHE A 26 2.40 5.05 18.79
CA PHE A 26 1.14 4.78 18.11
C PHE A 26 1.39 3.88 16.91
N ILE A 27 0.63 2.79 16.77
CA ILE A 27 0.83 1.87 15.64
C ILE A 27 0.18 2.48 14.37
N VAL A 28 0.95 2.62 13.31
CA VAL A 28 0.49 3.08 11.99
C VAL A 28 0.65 1.95 10.99
N GLY A 29 -0.40 1.64 10.24
CA GLY A 29 -0.34 0.64 9.19
C GLY A 29 -0.84 1.17 7.86
N LEU A 30 -0.29 0.63 6.77
CA LEU A 30 -0.72 0.94 5.41
C LEU A 30 -1.59 -0.19 4.87
N ARG A 31 -2.78 0.16 4.38
CA ARG A 31 -3.64 -0.78 3.66
C ARG A 31 -3.47 -0.57 2.16
N TYR A 32 -2.98 -1.59 1.47
CA TYR A 32 -2.79 -1.53 0.02
C TYR A 32 -3.27 -2.81 -0.65
N THR A 33 -3.68 -2.69 -1.91
CA THR A 33 -4.18 -3.82 -2.71
C THR A 33 -3.01 -4.47 -3.44
N VAL A 34 -2.86 -5.77 -3.24
CA VAL A 34 -1.87 -6.60 -3.94
C VAL A 34 -2.60 -7.37 -5.01
N ASP A 35 -2.32 -7.06 -6.27
CA ASP A 35 -2.76 -7.80 -7.45
C ASP A 35 -4.28 -7.80 -7.72
N GLU A 36 -4.70 -7.02 -8.72
CA GLU A 36 -6.09 -6.96 -9.21
C GLU A 36 -6.40 -8.02 -10.28
N GLY A 37 -5.45 -8.91 -10.60
CA GLY A 37 -5.62 -9.97 -11.60
C GLY A 37 -5.87 -9.46 -13.02
N MET A 38 -5.44 -8.23 -13.33
CA MET A 38 -5.54 -7.62 -14.66
C MET A 38 -4.17 -7.60 -15.35
N ALA A 39 -4.17 -7.74 -16.67
CA ALA A 39 -2.96 -7.55 -17.50
C ALA A 39 -2.39 -6.12 -17.46
N ASP A 40 -3.17 -5.15 -16.94
CA ASP A 40 -2.86 -3.72 -16.90
C ASP A 40 -2.85 -3.16 -15.45
N GLY A 41 -2.75 -4.05 -14.45
CA GLY A 41 -2.69 -3.71 -13.03
C GLY A 41 -1.29 -3.95 -12.44
N LEU A 42 -1.10 -3.57 -11.17
CA LEU A 42 0.13 -3.87 -10.43
C LEU A 42 0.27 -5.38 -10.27
N ASN A 43 1.37 -5.92 -10.78
CA ASN A 43 1.69 -7.34 -10.59
C ASN A 43 2.28 -7.56 -9.18
N PHE A 44 2.37 -8.82 -8.76
CA PHE A 44 2.92 -9.14 -7.44
C PHE A 44 4.34 -8.61 -7.21
N GLY A 45 5.20 -8.64 -8.23
CA GLY A 45 6.56 -8.08 -8.16
C GLY A 45 6.55 -6.58 -7.90
N ASP A 46 5.73 -5.82 -8.62
CA ASP A 46 5.56 -4.38 -8.41
C ASP A 46 5.05 -4.09 -6.99
N CYS A 47 4.10 -4.90 -6.50
CA CYS A 47 3.59 -4.79 -5.13
C CYS A 47 4.66 -5.06 -4.07
N VAL A 48 5.63 -5.94 -4.34
CA VAL A 48 6.76 -6.21 -3.45
C VAL A 48 7.75 -5.05 -3.47
N GLU A 49 8.09 -4.51 -4.65
CA GLU A 49 8.98 -3.35 -4.77
C GLU A 49 8.40 -2.12 -4.07
N ILE A 50 7.09 -1.90 -4.20
CA ILE A 50 6.37 -0.84 -3.50
C ILE A 50 6.43 -1.06 -1.99
N ALA A 51 6.20 -2.29 -1.50
CA ALA A 51 6.29 -2.60 -0.08
C ALA A 51 7.71 -2.36 0.47
N GLN A 52 8.76 -2.71 -0.30
CA GLN A 52 10.15 -2.45 0.08
C GLN A 52 10.45 -0.94 0.15
N ALA A 53 9.90 -0.14 -0.77
CA ALA A 53 10.06 1.31 -0.73
C ALA A 53 9.43 1.92 0.54
N PHE A 54 8.27 1.42 0.95
CA PHE A 54 7.61 1.83 2.18
C PHE A 54 8.33 1.32 3.44
N GLU A 55 8.84 0.09 3.42
CA GLU A 55 9.67 -0.45 4.50
C GLU A 55 10.94 0.39 4.72
N ALA A 56 11.60 0.82 3.63
CA ALA A 56 12.77 1.70 3.70
C ALA A 56 12.44 3.09 4.28
N GLY A 57 11.19 3.55 4.19
CA GLY A 57 10.71 4.78 4.81
C GLY A 57 10.58 4.71 6.33
N GLY A 58 10.37 3.51 6.89
CA GLY A 58 10.36 3.28 8.35
C GLY A 58 9.21 3.96 9.13
N THR A 59 8.20 4.48 8.43
CA THR A 59 7.08 5.24 9.01
C THR A 59 5.90 4.36 9.41
N ILE A 60 5.82 3.15 8.87
CA ILE A 60 4.72 2.20 9.04
C ILE A 60 5.17 0.92 9.77
N ASP A 61 4.31 0.38 10.62
CA ASP A 61 4.59 -0.76 11.48
C ASP A 61 4.08 -2.09 10.89
N PHE A 62 3.03 -2.03 10.06
CA PHE A 62 2.46 -3.20 9.42
C PHE A 62 1.80 -2.87 8.09
N PHE A 63 1.81 -3.84 7.17
CA PHE A 63 1.02 -3.79 5.95
C PHE A 63 -0.25 -4.62 6.10
N ASN A 64 -1.38 -4.03 5.72
CA ASN A 64 -2.60 -4.76 5.45
C ASN A 64 -2.75 -4.92 3.94
N ALA A 65 -2.19 -6.00 3.42
CA ALA A 65 -2.34 -6.39 2.03
C ALA A 65 -3.69 -7.10 1.84
N ASN A 66 -4.56 -6.55 0.98
CA ASN A 66 -5.70 -7.32 0.49
C ASN A 66 -5.33 -7.94 -0.85
N TYR A 67 -5.47 -9.24 -0.95
CA TYR A 67 -5.39 -9.98 -2.21
C TYR A 67 -6.81 -10.37 -2.64
N GLY A 68 -7.21 -9.95 -3.83
CA GLY A 68 -8.47 -10.38 -4.42
C GLY A 68 -9.42 -9.25 -4.83
N ARG A 69 -10.46 -9.68 -5.52
CA ARG A 69 -11.43 -8.88 -6.26
C ARG A 69 -12.80 -8.88 -5.59
N MET A 70 -13.52 -7.77 -5.68
CA MET A 70 -14.95 -7.67 -5.29
C MET A 70 -15.90 -7.97 -6.46
N ASP A 71 -15.41 -8.60 -7.53
CA ASP A 71 -16.13 -8.79 -8.80
C ASP A 71 -16.24 -10.26 -9.22
N THR A 72 -15.89 -11.20 -8.33
CA THR A 72 -16.56 -12.51 -8.37
C THR A 72 -17.83 -12.43 -7.54
N VAL A 73 -18.97 -12.70 -8.18
CA VAL A 73 -20.38 -12.59 -7.73
C VAL A 73 -20.72 -13.33 -6.41
N ARG A 74 -19.73 -13.87 -5.67
CA ARG A 74 -19.93 -14.63 -4.42
C ARG A 74 -19.77 -13.79 -3.14
N GLY A 75 -20.11 -12.50 -3.18
CA GLY A 75 -20.18 -11.64 -2.00
C GLY A 75 -21.58 -11.44 -1.41
N LEU A 76 -22.63 -12.00 -2.02
CA LEU A 76 -24.02 -11.92 -1.56
C LEU A 76 -24.67 -13.30 -1.65
N SER A 77 -24.44 -14.13 -0.63
CA SER A 77 -25.24 -15.33 -0.35
C SER A 77 -25.25 -15.60 1.14
#